data_AF-A0A225VHL9-F1
#
_entry.id   AF-A0A225VHL9-F1
#
_cell.length_a   1.000
_cell.length_b   1.000
_cell.length_c   1.000
_cell.angle_alpha   90.00
_cell.angle_beta   90.00
_cell.angle_gamma   90.00
#
_symmetry.space_group_name_H-M   'P 1'
#
loop_
_entity.id
_entity.type
_entity.pdbx_description
1 polymer ?
#
loop_
_entity_poly.entity_id
_entity_poly.type
_entity_poly.pdbx_seq_one_letter_code
_entity_poly.pdbx_strand_id
1 'polypeptide(L)'
;MESNIRNLHDEIKNLQLQRVVLSLVPTNKTPWSVVVEYFRLFRFGVNPSATVAQLRTAAESNYPFNPPIQRDFLAATMTPDVTDGTVSGIDAIMRSWKHVSLCFNGFQVDVKSLENGPDDSVIVTTKQHVTITENMLKYTFPHLIDDSGGYSHLATKLLRQQILIRGSVHFKWNSENGRVTSFLFKADMVTPILHLLHNLEDVSDVFRSSRLTPECGVVTGL
;
A
#
# COMPACT_ATOMS: atom_id res chain seq x y z
N MET A 1 17.32 -1.75 40.12
CA MET A 1 15.84 -1.63 40.19
C MET A 1 15.25 -1.08 38.89
N GLU A 2 15.78 0.01 38.32
CA GLU A 2 15.27 0.60 37.07
C GLU A 2 15.33 -0.30 35.82
N SER A 3 16.34 -1.19 35.71
CA SER A 3 16.45 -2.12 34.58
C SER A 3 15.31 -3.14 34.52
N ASN A 4 14.82 -3.60 35.67
CA ASN A 4 13.68 -4.53 35.74
C ASN A 4 12.37 -3.83 35.37
N ILE A 5 12.22 -2.56 35.76
CA ILE A 5 11.03 -1.77 35.42
C ILE A 5 10.99 -1.53 33.90
N ARG A 6 12.13 -1.22 33.26
CA ARG A 6 12.22 -1.11 31.79
C ARG A 6 11.87 -2.43 31.09
N ASN A 7 12.45 -3.55 31.51
CA ASN A 7 12.13 -4.87 30.95
C ASN A 7 10.64 -5.22 31.05
N LEU A 8 10.02 -5.00 32.21
CA LEU A 8 8.59 -5.28 32.39
C LEU A 8 7.71 -4.40 31.48
N HIS A 9 8.08 -3.14 31.25
CA HIS A 9 7.35 -2.28 30.31
C HIS A 9 7.48 -2.76 28.87
N ASP A 10 8.67 -3.18 28.46
CA ASP A 10 8.89 -3.73 27.12
C ASP A 10 8.14 -5.05 26.93
N GLU A 11 8.10 -5.91 27.94
CA GLU A 11 7.36 -7.17 27.92
C GLU A 11 5.85 -6.95 27.88
N ILE A 12 5.30 -6.04 28.69
CA ILE A 12 3.88 -5.67 28.63
C ILE A 12 3.53 -5.13 27.25
N LYS A 13 4.38 -4.28 26.67
CA LYS A 13 4.18 -3.75 25.32
C LYS A 13 4.18 -4.86 24.28
N ASN A 14 5.09 -5.82 24.41
CA ASN A 14 5.19 -6.96 23.50
C ASN A 14 3.97 -7.88 23.62
N LEU A 15 3.53 -8.18 24.85
CA LEU A 15 2.32 -8.96 25.13
C LEU A 15 1.04 -8.26 24.63
N GLN A 16 0.95 -6.93 24.76
CA GLN A 16 -0.16 -6.16 24.21
C GLN A 16 -0.17 -6.24 22.68
N LEU A 17 1.00 -6.14 22.06
CA LEU A 17 1.16 -6.24 20.62
C LEU A 17 0.79 -7.65 20.12
N GLN A 18 1.28 -8.69 20.80
CA GLN A 18 0.89 -10.08 20.56
C GLN A 18 -0.61 -10.30 20.72
N ARG A 19 -1.25 -9.72 21.76
CA ARG A 19 -2.70 -9.84 21.96
C ARG A 19 -3.50 -9.19 20.84
N VAL A 20 -3.06 -8.02 20.37
CA VAL A 20 -3.67 -7.35 19.22
C VAL A 20 -3.50 -8.22 17.97
N VAL A 21 -2.30 -8.75 17.70
CA VAL A 21 -2.06 -9.64 16.56
C VAL A 21 -2.95 -10.88 16.62
N LEU A 22 -3.07 -11.53 17.78
CA LEU A 22 -3.94 -12.69 17.96
C LEU A 22 -5.42 -12.39 17.71
N SER A 23 -5.88 -11.16 18.00
CA SER A 23 -7.25 -10.74 17.69
C SER A 23 -7.49 -10.43 16.21
N LEU A 24 -6.41 -10.17 15.45
CA LEU A 24 -6.46 -9.78 14.05
C LEU A 24 -6.28 -10.96 13.11
N VAL A 25 -5.63 -12.03 13.57
CA VAL A 25 -5.50 -13.26 12.80
C VAL A 25 -6.82 -14.04 12.89
N PRO A 26 -7.51 -14.32 11.77
CA PRO A 26 -8.73 -15.11 11.79
C PRO A 26 -8.48 -16.48 12.44
N THR A 27 -9.31 -16.85 13.42
CA THR A 27 -9.17 -18.11 14.17
C THR A 27 -9.27 -19.34 13.26
N ASN A 28 -10.08 -19.24 12.20
CA ASN A 28 -10.09 -20.15 11.06
C ASN A 28 -9.63 -19.37 9.82
N LYS A 29 -8.36 -19.56 9.42
CA LYS A 29 -7.79 -18.89 8.25
C LYS A 29 -8.41 -19.47 6.98
N THR A 30 -9.20 -18.67 6.30
CA THR A 30 -9.64 -18.93 4.94
C THR A 30 -9.01 -17.89 4.02
N PRO A 31 -8.87 -18.17 2.71
CA PRO A 31 -8.36 -17.17 1.77
C PRO A 31 -9.12 -15.85 1.87
N TRP A 32 -10.45 -15.92 1.97
CA TRP A 32 -11.32 -14.74 2.09
C TRP A 32 -11.11 -13.98 3.40
N SER A 33 -11.02 -14.66 4.54
CA SER A 33 -10.87 -13.96 5.83
C SER A 33 -9.53 -13.23 5.91
N VAL A 34 -8.45 -13.82 5.39
CA VAL A 34 -7.14 -13.17 5.29
C VAL A 34 -7.19 -11.97 4.33
N VAL A 35 -7.81 -12.11 3.17
CA VAL A 35 -7.87 -11.04 2.17
C VAL A 35 -8.71 -9.85 2.65
N VAL A 36 -9.86 -10.09 3.27
CA VAL A 36 -10.70 -9.02 3.83
C VAL A 36 -9.94 -8.26 4.91
N GLU A 37 -9.22 -8.98 5.78
CA GLU A 37 -8.45 -8.38 6.85
C GLU A 37 -7.23 -7.60 6.33
N TYR A 38 -6.59 -8.09 5.26
CA TYR A 38 -5.55 -7.35 4.55
C TYR A 38 -6.08 -5.99 4.08
N PHE A 39 -7.21 -5.94 3.38
CA PHE A 39 -7.77 -4.66 2.94
C PHE A 39 -8.21 -3.79 4.11
N ARG A 40 -8.70 -4.36 5.22
CA ARG A 40 -9.02 -3.58 6.42
C ARG A 40 -7.78 -2.87 6.96
N LEU A 41 -6.66 -3.58 7.08
CA LEU A 41 -5.41 -3.07 7.65
C LEU A 41 -4.65 -2.12 6.72
N PHE A 42 -4.68 -2.35 5.41
CA PHE A 42 -3.93 -1.57 4.41
C PHE A 42 -4.78 -0.57 3.64
N ARG A 43 -6.08 -0.43 3.97
CA ARG A 43 -7.04 0.47 3.30
C ARG A 43 -6.52 1.89 3.07
N PHE A 44 -5.82 2.42 4.06
CA PHE A 44 -5.29 3.78 4.10
C PHE A 44 -3.77 3.81 3.96
N GLY A 45 -3.14 2.67 3.63
CA GLY A 45 -1.71 2.49 3.57
C GLY A 45 -1.02 2.31 4.92
N VAL A 46 0.29 2.59 4.95
CA VAL A 46 1.15 2.44 6.14
C VAL A 46 1.73 3.81 6.49
N ASN A 47 1.64 4.19 7.77
CA ASN A 47 2.16 5.48 8.22
C ASN A 47 3.67 5.61 7.88
N PRO A 48 4.05 6.55 7.00
CA PRO A 48 5.44 6.67 6.55
C PRO A 48 6.34 7.32 7.59
N SER A 49 5.78 8.14 8.48
CA SER A 49 6.49 8.88 9.53
C SER A 49 6.64 8.10 10.84
N ALA A 50 6.03 6.92 10.94
CA ALA A 50 6.03 6.13 12.16
C ALA A 50 7.46 5.76 12.61
N THR A 51 7.93 6.47 13.64
CA THR A 51 9.08 6.10 14.46
C THR A 51 8.61 5.37 15.71
N VAL A 52 9.49 4.60 16.36
CA VAL A 52 9.19 3.85 17.59
C VAL A 52 8.58 4.74 18.70
N ALA A 53 8.88 6.04 18.68
CA ALA A 53 8.42 7.04 19.65
C ALA A 53 6.98 7.55 19.42
N GLN A 54 6.42 7.46 18.21
CA GLN A 54 5.13 8.08 17.85
C GLN A 54 3.91 7.16 18.00
N LEU A 55 4.09 5.95 18.54
CA LEU A 55 3.01 4.99 18.81
C LEU A 55 1.99 5.46 19.89
N ARG A 56 2.11 6.69 20.42
CA ARG A 56 1.37 7.19 21.58
C ARG A 56 0.21 8.13 21.25
N THR A 57 0.07 8.62 20.03
CA THR A 57 -0.99 9.58 19.63
C THR A 57 -1.67 9.15 18.33
N ALA A 58 -2.42 8.06 18.38
CA ALA A 58 -3.19 7.52 17.25
C ALA A 58 -4.44 8.36 16.89
N ALA A 59 -4.79 9.38 17.68
CA ALA A 59 -6.06 10.08 17.57
C ALA A 59 -6.16 11.07 16.38
N GLU A 60 -5.05 11.42 15.73
CA GLU A 60 -5.01 12.47 14.69
C GLU A 60 -4.36 12.05 13.38
N SER A 61 -3.99 10.77 13.21
CA SER A 61 -3.31 10.32 12.00
C SER A 61 -4.29 9.72 10.99
N ASN A 62 -4.10 10.02 9.70
CA ASN A 62 -4.82 9.39 8.59
C ASN A 62 -4.61 7.86 8.49
N TYR A 63 -3.80 7.28 9.39
CA TYR A 63 -3.43 5.87 9.43
C TYR A 63 -3.94 5.22 10.73
N PRO A 64 -5.09 4.53 10.70
CA PRO A 64 -5.70 3.98 11.92
C PRO A 64 -4.92 2.81 12.54
N PHE A 65 -3.95 2.25 11.81
CA PHE A 65 -3.16 1.10 12.26
C PHE A 65 -1.68 1.46 12.37
N ASN A 66 -1.05 0.92 13.42
CA ASN A 66 0.39 1.06 13.61
C ASN A 66 1.14 0.08 12.68
N PRO A 67 2.27 0.48 12.06
CA PRO A 67 3.01 -0.40 11.14
C PRO A 67 3.44 -1.76 11.71
N PRO A 68 3.80 -1.90 13.01
CA PRO A 68 4.06 -3.22 13.59
C PRO A 68 2.87 -4.18 13.51
N ILE A 69 1.64 -3.68 13.70
CA ILE A 69 0.41 -4.48 13.62
C ILE A 69 0.24 -5.01 12.19
N GLN A 70 0.41 -4.14 11.20
CA GLN A 70 0.33 -4.50 9.79
C GLN A 70 1.41 -5.53 9.41
N ARG A 71 2.65 -5.33 9.86
CA ARG A 71 3.77 -6.25 9.62
C ARG A 71 3.50 -7.64 10.22
N ASP A 72 3.05 -7.69 11.47
CA ASP A 72 2.84 -8.96 12.17
C ASP A 72 1.66 -9.74 11.59
N PHE A 73 0.62 -9.04 11.11
CA PHE A 73 -0.43 -9.65 10.31
C PHE A 73 0.13 -10.33 9.05
N LEU A 74 1.01 -9.65 8.30
CA LEU A 74 1.66 -10.25 7.13
C LEU A 74 2.49 -11.49 7.54
N ALA A 75 3.27 -11.40 8.61
CA ALA A 75 4.08 -12.51 9.10
C ALA A 75 3.26 -13.74 9.54
N ALA A 76 2.06 -13.51 10.07
CA ALA A 76 1.16 -14.56 10.52
C ALA A 76 0.35 -15.21 9.37
N THR A 77 0.14 -14.49 8.27
CA THR A 77 -0.80 -14.90 7.19
C THR A 77 -0.14 -15.15 5.84
N MET A 78 1.11 -14.72 5.65
CA MET A 78 1.83 -14.86 4.40
C MET A 78 3.09 -15.72 4.56
N THR A 79 3.60 -16.26 3.47
CA THR A 79 4.91 -16.92 3.47
C THR A 79 6.03 -15.89 3.68
N PRO A 80 7.20 -16.28 4.24
CA PRO A 80 8.29 -15.34 4.47
C PRO A 80 8.82 -14.66 3.20
N ASP A 81 8.69 -15.33 2.05
CA ASP A 81 9.11 -14.93 0.71
C ASP A 81 7.98 -14.33 -0.15
N VAL A 82 6.83 -14.03 0.46
CA VAL A 82 5.66 -13.47 -0.24
C VAL A 82 6.04 -12.28 -1.13
N THR A 83 5.44 -12.21 -2.32
CA THR A 83 5.73 -11.17 -3.32
C THR A 83 4.48 -10.44 -3.79
N ASP A 84 4.63 -9.16 -4.08
CA ASP A 84 3.62 -8.35 -4.79
C ASP A 84 3.84 -8.31 -6.33
N GLY A 85 4.83 -9.08 -6.81
CA GLY A 85 5.29 -9.08 -8.20
C GLY A 85 6.45 -8.12 -8.48
N THR A 86 6.73 -7.19 -7.56
CA THR A 86 7.82 -6.21 -7.68
C THR A 86 8.92 -6.48 -6.65
N VAL A 87 8.53 -6.76 -5.40
CA VAL A 87 9.44 -7.07 -4.30
C VAL A 87 9.05 -8.40 -3.64
N SER A 88 10.00 -9.02 -2.94
CA SER A 88 9.78 -10.25 -2.16
C SER A 88 10.17 -10.04 -0.70
N GLY A 89 9.37 -10.62 0.18
CA GLY A 89 9.55 -10.62 1.62
C GLY A 89 8.75 -9.53 2.35
N ILE A 90 8.33 -9.86 3.56
CA ILE A 90 7.44 -9.03 4.39
C ILE A 90 8.01 -7.63 4.62
N ASP A 91 9.31 -7.52 4.94
CA ASP A 91 9.93 -6.21 5.21
C ASP A 91 10.11 -5.38 3.93
N ALA A 92 10.22 -6.01 2.76
CA ALA A 92 10.23 -5.30 1.48
C ALA A 92 8.84 -4.76 1.13
N ILE A 93 7.79 -5.56 1.35
CA ILE A 93 6.39 -5.14 1.18
C ILE A 93 6.04 -3.99 2.11
N MET A 94 6.46 -4.03 3.39
CA MET A 94 6.22 -2.93 4.33
C MET A 94 6.91 -1.64 3.88
N ARG A 95 8.10 -1.72 3.28
CA ARG A 95 8.79 -0.56 2.69
C ARG A 95 8.06 -0.05 1.44
N SER A 96 7.60 -0.95 0.58
CA SER A 96 6.79 -0.62 -0.61
C SER A 96 5.53 0.16 -0.19
N TRP A 97 4.78 -0.34 0.79
CA TRP A 97 3.60 0.35 1.31
C TRP A 97 3.89 1.74 1.89
N LYS A 98 5.00 1.91 2.62
CA LYS A 98 5.41 3.25 3.09
C LYS A 98 5.66 4.20 1.93
N HIS A 99 6.30 3.72 0.86
CA HIS A 99 6.56 4.52 -0.34
C HIS A 99 5.25 4.89 -1.06
N VAL A 100 4.34 3.94 -1.23
CA VAL A 100 3.00 4.20 -1.78
C VAL A 100 2.27 5.25 -0.95
N SER A 101 2.31 5.17 0.37
CA SER A 101 1.71 6.16 1.28
C SER A 101 2.30 7.56 1.17
N LEU A 102 3.58 7.69 0.79
CA LEU A 102 4.21 8.98 0.50
C LEU A 102 3.76 9.55 -0.85
N CYS A 103 3.66 8.70 -1.87
CA CYS A 103 3.24 9.10 -3.22
C CYS A 103 1.77 9.49 -3.26
N PHE A 104 0.91 8.71 -2.62
CA PHE A 104 -0.54 8.81 -2.70
C PHE A 104 -1.12 9.29 -1.37
N ASN A 105 -0.77 10.49 -0.91
CA ASN A 105 -1.25 10.97 0.39
C ASN A 105 -2.80 10.99 0.46
N GLY A 106 -3.36 10.38 1.50
CA GLY A 106 -4.81 10.34 1.73
C GLY A 106 -5.59 9.41 0.79
N PHE A 107 -4.91 8.49 0.09
CA PHE A 107 -5.60 7.48 -0.71
C PHE A 107 -6.42 6.53 0.18
N GLN A 108 -7.49 6.00 -0.40
CA GLN A 108 -8.30 4.97 0.21
C GLN A 108 -8.57 3.87 -0.82
N VAL A 109 -8.34 2.63 -0.43
CA VAL A 109 -8.68 1.46 -1.23
C VAL A 109 -10.09 1.00 -0.92
N ASP A 110 -10.98 1.08 -1.91
CA ASP A 110 -12.31 0.50 -1.82
C ASP A 110 -12.35 -0.86 -2.51
N VAL A 111 -12.69 -1.91 -1.76
CA VAL A 111 -13.04 -3.22 -2.32
C VAL A 111 -14.44 -3.14 -2.93
N LYS A 112 -14.57 -3.57 -4.19
CA LYS A 112 -15.85 -3.61 -4.93
C LYS A 112 -16.38 -5.02 -5.13
N SER A 113 -15.50 -5.99 -5.36
CA SER A 113 -15.85 -7.40 -5.38
C SER A 113 -14.73 -8.26 -4.82
N LEU A 114 -15.11 -9.43 -4.31
CA LEU A 114 -14.22 -10.51 -3.92
C LEU A 114 -14.72 -11.77 -4.62
N GLU A 115 -13.84 -12.42 -5.37
CA GLU A 115 -14.18 -13.56 -6.22
C GLU A 115 -13.14 -14.67 -6.04
N ASN A 116 -13.58 -15.92 -6.15
CA ASN A 116 -12.67 -17.04 -6.22
C ASN A 116 -11.97 -17.03 -7.58
N GLY A 117 -10.64 -17.09 -7.57
CA GLY A 117 -9.82 -17.28 -8.76
C GLY A 117 -9.47 -18.76 -8.96
N PRO A 118 -8.65 -19.07 -9.97
CA PRO A 118 -8.13 -20.42 -10.19
C PRO A 118 -7.17 -20.84 -9.06
N ASP A 119 -6.97 -22.14 -8.87
CA ASP A 119 -5.95 -22.70 -7.98
C ASP A 119 -5.97 -22.11 -6.55
N ASP A 120 -7.12 -22.15 -5.90
CA ASP A 120 -7.38 -21.62 -4.54
C ASP A 120 -7.10 -20.13 -4.35
N SER A 121 -6.99 -19.35 -5.42
CA SER A 121 -6.72 -17.92 -5.33
C SER A 121 -7.97 -17.07 -5.08
N VAL A 122 -7.74 -15.81 -4.67
CA VAL A 122 -8.79 -14.79 -4.51
C VAL A 122 -8.47 -13.60 -5.39
N ILE A 123 -9.45 -13.16 -6.16
CA ILE A 123 -9.36 -11.96 -7.00
C ILE A 123 -10.20 -10.87 -6.36
N VAL A 124 -9.62 -9.68 -6.22
CA VAL A 124 -10.25 -8.54 -5.57
C VAL A 124 -10.29 -7.37 -6.52
N THR A 125 -11.48 -6.91 -6.88
CA THR A 125 -11.64 -5.68 -7.67
C THR A 125 -11.64 -4.48 -6.73
N THR A 126 -10.80 -3.49 -7.03
CA THR A 126 -10.64 -2.29 -6.22
C THR A 126 -10.89 -1.01 -7.00
N LYS A 127 -11.25 0.04 -6.25
CA LYS A 127 -11.26 1.42 -6.74
C LYS A 127 -10.53 2.30 -5.73
N GLN A 128 -9.78 3.27 -6.23
CA GLN A 128 -9.06 4.24 -5.40
C GLN A 128 -9.35 5.64 -5.93
N HIS A 129 -9.87 6.49 -5.06
CA HIS A 129 -9.99 7.92 -5.34
C HIS A 129 -8.71 8.60 -4.86
N VAL A 130 -8.03 9.28 -5.77
CA VAL A 130 -6.75 9.94 -5.51
C VAL A 130 -6.83 11.37 -6.01
N THR A 131 -6.34 12.30 -5.19
CA THR A 131 -6.04 13.66 -5.66
C THR A 131 -4.57 13.70 -6.05
N ILE A 132 -4.26 14.17 -7.26
CA ILE A 132 -2.88 14.36 -7.70
C ILE A 132 -2.31 15.56 -6.93
N THR A 133 -1.46 15.29 -5.95
CA THR A 133 -0.84 16.32 -5.10
C THR A 133 0.56 16.67 -5.57
N GLU A 134 1.12 17.75 -5.02
CA GLU A 134 2.52 18.13 -5.24
C GLU A 134 3.49 17.00 -4.83
N ASN A 135 3.19 16.32 -3.72
CA ASN A 135 3.96 15.15 -3.28
C ASN A 135 3.89 14.02 -4.30
N MET A 136 2.71 13.74 -4.85
CA MET A 136 2.56 12.73 -5.87
C MET A 136 3.43 13.05 -7.08
N LEU A 137 3.32 14.26 -7.64
CA LEU A 137 4.17 14.71 -8.75
C LEU A 137 5.67 14.56 -8.40
N LYS A 138 6.09 15.03 -7.22
CA LYS A 138 7.47 14.97 -6.77
C LYS A 138 8.02 13.54 -6.67
N TYR A 139 7.23 12.59 -6.17
CA TYR A 139 7.69 11.23 -5.95
C TYR A 139 7.49 10.32 -7.17
N THR A 140 6.43 10.53 -7.96
CA THR A 140 6.07 9.64 -9.08
C THR A 140 6.42 10.22 -10.46
N PHE A 141 6.36 11.53 -10.63
CA PHE A 141 6.60 12.23 -11.91
C PHE A 141 7.61 13.39 -11.76
N PRO A 142 8.79 13.15 -11.15
CA PRO A 142 9.72 14.23 -10.82
C PRO A 142 10.19 15.01 -12.05
N HIS A 143 10.24 14.38 -13.22
CA HIS A 143 10.63 15.00 -14.49
C HIS A 143 9.64 16.06 -14.99
N LEU A 144 8.43 16.12 -14.43
CA LEU A 144 7.45 17.15 -14.76
C LEU A 144 7.64 18.43 -13.92
N ILE A 145 8.60 18.44 -13.01
CA ILE A 145 9.00 19.57 -12.17
C ILE A 145 10.39 20.01 -12.63
N ASP A 146 10.55 21.30 -12.91
CA ASP A 146 11.85 21.85 -13.30
C ASP A 146 12.79 22.05 -12.09
N ASP A 147 14.08 22.30 -12.37
CA ASP A 147 15.11 22.48 -11.34
C ASP A 147 14.87 23.71 -10.43
N SER A 148 14.06 24.68 -10.88
CA SER A 148 13.65 25.85 -10.10
C SER A 148 12.40 25.61 -9.25
N GLY A 149 11.79 24.41 -9.36
CA GLY A 149 10.56 24.03 -8.68
C GLY A 149 9.28 24.43 -9.42
N GLY A 150 9.38 24.91 -10.65
CA GLY A 150 8.25 25.19 -11.53
C GLY A 150 7.63 23.92 -12.11
N TYR A 151 6.34 23.99 -12.42
CA TYR A 151 5.59 22.87 -13.00
C TYR A 151 5.58 22.99 -14.52
N SER A 152 5.89 21.89 -15.21
CA SER A 152 5.60 21.78 -16.65
C SER A 152 4.10 21.92 -16.93
N HIS A 153 3.74 22.22 -18.19
CA HIS A 153 2.34 22.30 -18.62
C HIS A 153 1.53 21.04 -18.28
N LEU A 154 2.14 19.86 -18.41
CA LEU A 154 1.52 18.59 -18.03
C LEU A 154 1.29 18.52 -16.52
N ALA A 155 2.30 18.86 -15.70
CA ALA A 155 2.13 18.92 -14.24
C ALA A 155 1.04 19.91 -13.83
N THR A 156 0.95 21.08 -14.45
CA THR A 156 -0.09 22.07 -14.16
C THR A 156 -1.50 21.54 -14.46
N LYS A 157 -1.68 20.79 -15.57
CA LYS A 157 -2.97 20.15 -15.89
C LYS A 157 -3.35 19.06 -14.88
N LEU A 158 -2.36 18.31 -14.38
CA LEU A 158 -2.59 17.19 -13.47
C LEU A 158 -2.78 17.61 -12.02
N LEU A 159 -2.07 18.64 -11.57
CA LEU A 159 -2.03 19.06 -10.17
C LEU A 159 -3.44 19.40 -9.65
N ARG A 160 -3.76 18.90 -8.46
CA ARG A 160 -5.04 19.03 -7.74
C ARG A 160 -6.24 18.38 -8.44
N GLN A 161 -6.05 17.67 -9.55
CA GLN A 161 -7.12 16.89 -10.17
C GLN A 161 -7.42 15.63 -9.35
N GLN A 162 -8.70 15.26 -9.33
CA GLN A 162 -9.15 14.00 -8.74
C GLN A 162 -9.25 12.93 -9.83
N ILE A 163 -8.66 11.78 -9.56
CA ILE A 163 -8.70 10.63 -10.46
C ILE A 163 -9.28 9.41 -9.76
N LEU A 164 -9.94 8.57 -10.54
CA LEU A 164 -10.43 7.26 -10.12
C LEU A 164 -9.57 6.18 -10.76
N ILE A 165 -8.73 5.56 -9.95
CA ILE A 165 -7.91 4.42 -10.35
C ILE A 165 -8.74 3.15 -10.11
N ARG A 166 -8.85 2.32 -11.15
CA ARG A 166 -9.47 0.99 -11.05
C ARG A 166 -8.36 -0.04 -11.03
N GLY A 167 -8.49 -1.05 -10.19
CA GLY A 167 -7.49 -2.09 -10.09
C GLY A 167 -8.07 -3.44 -9.71
N SER A 168 -7.18 -4.43 -9.74
CA SER A 168 -7.44 -5.79 -9.29
C SER A 168 -6.24 -6.30 -8.51
N VAL A 169 -6.48 -7.08 -7.46
CA VAL A 169 -5.43 -7.73 -6.68
C VAL A 169 -5.66 -9.23 -6.72
N HIS A 170 -4.66 -9.99 -7.14
CA HIS A 170 -4.74 -11.45 -7.22
C HIS A 170 -3.90 -12.08 -6.11
N PHE A 171 -4.58 -12.59 -5.08
CA PHE A 171 -3.98 -13.30 -3.96
C PHE A 171 -3.87 -14.78 -4.27
N LYS A 172 -2.65 -15.30 -4.37
CA LYS A 172 -2.41 -16.74 -4.42
C LYS A 172 -2.36 -17.31 -3.02
N TRP A 173 -3.12 -18.37 -2.81
CA TRP A 173 -3.18 -19.09 -1.56
C TRP A 173 -2.44 -20.42 -1.68
N ASN A 174 -1.80 -20.85 -0.61
CA ASN A 174 -1.31 -22.20 -0.46
C ASN A 174 -2.14 -22.90 0.61
N SER A 175 -2.96 -23.87 0.16
CA SER A 175 -3.85 -24.65 1.01
C SER A 175 -3.12 -25.61 1.95
N GLU A 176 -1.88 -26.02 1.63
CA GLU A 176 -1.09 -26.92 2.48
C GLU A 176 -0.59 -26.23 3.76
N ASN A 177 -0.19 -24.96 3.64
CA ASN A 177 0.36 -24.19 4.77
C ASN A 177 -0.59 -23.11 5.30
N GLY A 178 -1.75 -22.92 4.67
CA GLY A 178 -2.75 -21.94 5.07
C GLY A 178 -2.26 -20.50 5.01
N ARG A 179 -1.49 -20.15 3.97
CA ARG A 179 -0.86 -18.82 3.81
C ARG A 179 -0.95 -18.29 2.38
N VAL A 180 -0.87 -16.96 2.27
CA VAL A 180 -0.71 -16.26 0.99
C VAL A 180 0.74 -16.35 0.53
N THR A 181 0.96 -16.73 -0.72
CA THR A 181 2.29 -16.81 -1.35
C THR A 181 2.61 -15.60 -2.24
N SER A 182 1.59 -14.96 -2.81
CA SER A 182 1.75 -13.71 -3.57
C SER A 182 0.46 -12.91 -3.61
N PHE A 183 0.55 -11.59 -3.77
CA PHE A 183 -0.61 -10.73 -4.04
C PHE A 183 -0.27 -9.73 -5.16
N LEU A 184 -0.64 -10.06 -6.40
CA LEU A 184 -0.25 -9.26 -7.56
C LEU A 184 -1.25 -8.14 -7.77
N PHE A 185 -0.77 -6.89 -7.68
CA PHE A 185 -1.57 -5.71 -7.95
C PHE A 185 -1.48 -5.30 -9.42
N LYS A 186 -2.63 -4.98 -10.01
CA LYS A 186 -2.72 -4.31 -11.31
C LYS A 186 -3.70 -3.15 -11.21
N ALA A 187 -3.33 -2.00 -11.75
CA ALA A 187 -4.21 -0.85 -11.85
C ALA A 187 -4.24 -0.28 -13.26
N ASP A 188 -5.16 0.64 -13.49
CA ASP A 188 -5.23 1.45 -14.71
C ASP A 188 -5.13 2.93 -14.33
N MET A 189 -3.94 3.48 -14.55
CA MET A 189 -3.68 4.91 -14.40
C MET A 189 -3.70 5.65 -15.74
N VAL A 190 -3.63 4.94 -16.86
CA VAL A 190 -3.66 5.52 -18.21
C VAL A 190 -5.01 6.17 -18.46
N THR A 191 -6.09 5.44 -18.20
CA THR A 191 -7.46 5.92 -18.43
C THR A 191 -7.75 7.25 -17.72
N PRO A 192 -7.54 7.39 -16.39
CA PRO A 192 -7.82 8.66 -15.75
C PRO A 192 -6.90 9.81 -16.21
N ILE A 193 -5.63 9.55 -16.50
CA ILE A 193 -4.71 10.60 -16.98
C ILE A 193 -5.07 11.03 -18.40
N LEU A 194 -5.46 10.09 -19.27
CA LEU A 194 -5.95 10.39 -20.61
C LEU A 194 -7.23 11.23 -20.57
N HIS A 195 -8.13 11.00 -19.61
CA HIS A 195 -9.31 11.84 -19.42
C HIS A 195 -8.98 13.28 -19.01
N LEU A 196 -7.85 13.52 -18.34
CA LEU A 196 -7.41 14.87 -17.96
C LEU A 196 -6.66 15.58 -19.09
N LEU A 197 -5.84 14.85 -19.85
CA LEU A 197 -4.95 15.44 -20.85
C LEU A 197 -5.59 15.50 -22.24
N HIS A 198 -6.56 14.62 -22.52
CA HIS A 198 -7.22 14.46 -23.82
C HIS A 198 -6.26 14.18 -24.99
N ASN A 199 -5.05 13.70 -24.70
CA ASN A 199 -4.01 13.44 -25.67
C ASN A 199 -3.14 12.26 -25.20
N LEU A 200 -2.97 11.25 -26.07
CA LEU A 200 -2.22 10.05 -25.73
C LEU A 200 -0.69 10.23 -25.77
N GLU A 201 -0.19 11.16 -26.58
CA GLU A 201 1.21 11.56 -26.60
C GLU A 201 1.60 12.24 -25.27
N ASP A 202 0.77 13.17 -24.79
CA ASP A 202 0.91 13.79 -23.47
C ASP A 202 0.91 12.72 -22.34
N VAL A 203 0.02 11.71 -22.43
CA VAL A 203 -0.01 10.59 -21.49
C VAL A 203 1.29 9.77 -21.55
N SER A 204 1.79 9.49 -22.77
CA SER A 204 3.06 8.79 -22.96
C SER A 204 4.21 9.58 -22.32
N ASP A 205 4.25 10.89 -22.49
CA ASP A 205 5.27 11.76 -21.91
C ASP A 205 5.21 11.82 -20.37
N VAL A 206 4.01 11.76 -19.79
CA VAL A 206 3.83 11.62 -18.33
C VAL A 206 4.49 10.35 -17.81
N PHE A 207 4.35 9.21 -18.50
CA PHE A 207 4.88 7.91 -18.04
C PHE A 207 6.29 7.57 -18.57
N ARG A 208 6.85 8.33 -19.52
CA ARG A 208 8.14 7.99 -20.17
C ARG A 208 9.32 7.94 -19.19
N SER A 209 9.34 8.87 -18.24
CA SER A 209 10.41 9.00 -17.24
C SER A 209 9.86 9.01 -15.81
N SER A 210 8.68 8.42 -15.62
CA SER A 210 8.04 8.32 -14.30
C SER A 210 8.71 7.26 -13.44
N ARG A 211 8.61 7.44 -12.13
CA ARG A 211 8.96 6.43 -11.12
C ARG A 211 7.80 5.48 -10.81
N LEU A 212 6.72 5.60 -11.58
CA LEU A 212 5.48 4.86 -11.41
C LEU A 212 5.04 4.33 -12.77
N THR A 213 4.78 3.03 -12.88
CA THR A 213 4.29 2.45 -14.12
C THR A 213 2.82 2.82 -14.37
N PRO A 214 2.33 2.68 -15.62
CA PRO A 214 0.91 2.83 -15.95
C PRO A 214 -0.04 1.97 -15.09
N GLU A 215 0.45 0.85 -14.57
CA GLU A 215 -0.27 -0.08 -13.69
C GLU A 215 -0.10 0.24 -12.20
N CYS A 216 0.41 1.42 -11.87
CA CYS A 216 0.73 1.89 -10.52
C CYS A 216 1.80 1.05 -9.79
N GLY A 217 2.67 0.35 -10.52
CA GLY A 217 3.87 -0.27 -9.95
C GLY A 217 4.95 0.77 -9.66
N VAL A 218 5.61 0.70 -8.51
CA VAL A 218 6.74 1.60 -8.19
C VAL A 218 7.99 1.07 -8.89
N VAL A 219 8.64 1.91 -9.70
CA VAL A 219 9.90 1.57 -10.38
C VAL A 219 11.05 1.84 -9.42
N THR A 220 11.71 0.78 -8.94
CA THR A 220 12.92 0.90 -8.11
C THR A 220 14.17 0.88 -9.01
N GLY A 221 14.94 1.98 -9.02
CA GLY A 221 16.27 2.01 -9.67
C GLY A 221 16.54 3.13 -10.68
N LEU A 222 15.97 4.33 -10.51
CA LEU A 222 16.36 5.53 -11.27
C LEU A 222 17.26 6.45 -10.46
#